data_AF-A0A9C9XQB0-F1
#
_entry.id   AF-A0A9C9XQB0-F1
#
_cell.length_a   1.000
_cell.length_b   1.000
_cell.length_c   1.000
_cell.angle_alpha   90.00
_cell.angle_beta   90.00
_cell.angle_gamma   90.00
#
_symmetry.space_group_name_H-M   'P 1'
#
loop_
_entity.id
_entity.type
_entity.pdbx_description
1 polymer ?
#
loop_
_entity_poly.entity_id
_entity_poly.type
_entity_poly.pdbx_seq_one_letter_code
_entity_poly.pdbx_strand_id
1 'polypeptide(L)'
;MQLDAHIPEGPLAEKWDTCRFENKLVSPANKRKYEILVVGTGLAGASAAATMAELGYRVRSFCIQDSPRRAHSIAAQGGINAAKNYQNDGDSIFRLFYDTIKGGDFRSREA
;
A
#
# COMPACT_ATOMS: atom_id res chain seq x y z
N MET A 1 24.51 -4.11 13.58
CA MET A 1 23.11 -3.66 13.71
C MET A 1 22.24 -4.75 13.11
N GLN A 2 21.40 -5.40 13.90
CA GLN A 2 20.49 -6.43 13.42
C GLN A 2 19.26 -5.72 12.83
N LEU A 3 18.99 -5.94 11.55
CA LEU A 3 17.82 -5.37 10.87
C LEU A 3 16.65 -6.33 11.08
N ASP A 4 15.67 -5.91 11.88
CA ASP A 4 14.42 -6.65 12.07
C ASP A 4 13.31 -6.04 11.19
N ALA A 5 12.79 -6.85 10.26
CA ALA A 5 11.75 -6.44 9.34
C ALA A 5 10.33 -6.53 9.93
N HIS A 6 10.15 -7.08 11.15
CA HIS A 6 8.86 -7.25 11.81
C HIS A 6 7.83 -7.95 10.92
N ILE A 7 8.27 -9.01 10.26
CA ILE A 7 7.45 -9.83 9.37
C ILE A 7 6.42 -10.57 10.22
N PRO A 8 5.11 -10.53 9.88
CA PRO A 8 4.11 -11.27 10.62
C PRO A 8 4.36 -12.79 10.56
N GLU A 9 3.98 -13.53 11.59
CA GLU A 9 4.17 -14.98 11.63
C GLU A 9 3.12 -15.72 10.78
N GLY A 10 3.34 -17.02 10.55
CA GLY A 10 2.38 -17.91 9.89
C GLY A 10 2.59 -18.15 8.39
N PRO A 11 1.72 -18.94 7.75
CA PRO A 11 1.80 -19.29 6.33
C PRO A 11 1.58 -18.07 5.43
N LEU A 12 2.35 -17.95 4.34
CA LEU A 12 2.29 -16.80 3.41
C LEU A 12 0.86 -16.50 2.92
N ALA A 13 0.07 -17.54 2.60
CA ALA A 13 -1.28 -17.38 2.09
C ALA A 13 -2.26 -16.70 3.07
N GLU A 14 -1.99 -16.80 4.38
CA GLU A 14 -2.88 -16.29 5.45
C GLU A 14 -2.28 -15.09 6.18
N LYS A 15 -0.96 -14.93 6.08
CA LYS A 15 -0.16 -14.04 6.91
C LYS A 15 -0.67 -12.61 7.01
N TRP A 16 -0.94 -11.99 5.85
CA TRP A 16 -1.36 -10.58 5.81
C TRP A 16 -2.82 -10.41 6.21
N ASP A 17 -3.66 -11.43 6.02
CA ASP A 17 -5.02 -11.43 6.54
C ASP A 17 -5.03 -11.54 8.07
N THR A 18 -4.23 -12.42 8.64
CA THR A 18 -4.02 -12.53 10.09
C THR A 18 -3.45 -11.24 10.67
N CYS A 19 -2.40 -10.68 10.07
CA CYS A 19 -1.81 -9.40 10.49
C CYS A 19 -2.87 -8.29 10.49
N ARG A 20 -3.68 -8.18 9.43
CA ARG A 20 -4.75 -7.19 9.34
C ARG A 20 -5.80 -7.38 10.44
N PHE A 21 -6.18 -8.62 10.75
CA PHE A 21 -7.16 -8.95 11.78
C PHE A 21 -6.67 -8.61 13.18
N GLU A 22 -5.38 -8.87 13.48
CA GLU A 22 -4.78 -8.64 14.79
C GLU A 22 -4.42 -7.17 15.06
N ASN A 23 -4.35 -6.35 14.01
CA ASN A 23 -3.99 -4.94 14.12
C ASN A 23 -5.00 -4.15 14.96
N LYS A 24 -4.47 -3.35 15.90
CA LYS A 24 -5.30 -2.51 16.78
C LYS A 24 -5.94 -1.39 15.99
N LEU A 25 -7.28 -1.31 16.06
CA LEU A 25 -8.04 -0.27 15.39
C LEU A 25 -8.04 1.04 16.20
N VAL A 26 -8.03 2.17 15.48
CA VAL A 26 -8.18 3.50 16.07
C VAL A 26 -9.65 3.93 15.99
N SER A 27 -10.26 4.18 17.15
CA SER A 27 -11.65 4.65 17.21
C SER A 27 -11.81 6.04 16.56
N PRO A 28 -12.97 6.35 15.95
CA PRO A 28 -13.19 7.64 15.28
C PRO A 28 -12.88 8.87 16.14
N ALA A 29 -13.26 8.84 17.43
CA ALA A 29 -12.99 9.93 18.37
C ALA A 29 -11.50 10.16 18.62
N ASN A 30 -10.67 9.12 18.49
CA ASN A 30 -9.23 9.21 18.70
C ASN A 30 -8.46 9.64 17.45
N LYS A 31 -9.02 9.53 16.24
CA LYS A 31 -8.31 9.84 14.99
C LYS A 31 -7.78 11.27 14.94
N ARG A 32 -8.54 12.25 15.46
CA ARG A 32 -8.16 13.68 15.51
C ARG A 32 -6.98 13.97 16.43
N LYS A 33 -6.62 13.04 17.32
CA LYS A 33 -5.46 13.17 18.22
C LYS A 33 -4.15 12.89 17.50
N TYR A 34 -4.20 12.26 16.33
CA TYR A 34 -3.02 11.91 15.54
C TYR A 34 -2.85 12.88 14.37
N GLU A 35 -1.61 13.28 14.14
CA GLU A 35 -1.21 14.06 12.98
C GLU A 35 -0.32 13.20 12.08
N ILE A 36 -0.72 13.05 10.82
CA ILE A 36 -0.04 12.23 9.83
C ILE A 36 0.73 13.17 8.91
N LEU A 37 2.05 12.97 8.85
CA LEU A 37 2.93 13.70 7.96
C LEU A 37 3.22 12.82 6.74
N VAL A 38 2.77 13.25 5.56
CA VAL A 38 3.03 12.57 4.30
C VAL A 38 4.10 13.33 3.55
N VAL A 39 5.26 12.70 3.37
CA VAL A 39 6.40 13.29 2.65
C VAL A 39 6.42 12.70 1.24
N GLY A 40 6.13 13.53 0.25
CA GLY A 40 6.02 13.14 -1.15
C GLY A 40 4.58 13.15 -1.65
N THR A 41 4.38 13.73 -2.84
CA THR A 41 3.06 13.94 -3.45
C THR A 41 2.84 13.14 -4.73
N GLY A 42 3.60 12.05 -4.92
CA GLY A 42 3.33 11.08 -5.97
C GLY A 42 2.06 10.26 -5.71
N LEU A 43 1.74 9.29 -6.56
CA LEU A 43 0.49 8.51 -6.45
C LEU A 43 0.30 7.92 -5.04
N ALA A 44 1.32 7.26 -4.49
CA ALA A 44 1.25 6.66 -3.15
C ALA A 44 0.99 7.72 -2.05
N GLY A 45 1.71 8.84 -2.07
CA GLY A 45 1.57 9.90 -1.06
C GLY A 45 0.23 10.63 -1.17
N ALA A 46 -0.21 10.95 -2.38
CA ALA A 46 -1.50 11.59 -2.63
C ALA A 46 -2.66 10.68 -2.20
N SER A 47 -2.63 9.39 -2.57
CA SER A 47 -3.63 8.40 -2.15
C SER A 47 -3.65 8.23 -0.62
N ALA A 48 -2.49 8.07 0.01
CA ALA A 48 -2.41 7.96 1.47
C ALA A 48 -2.96 9.21 2.17
N ALA A 49 -2.57 10.40 1.72
CA ALA A 49 -3.04 11.65 2.30
C ALA A 49 -4.57 11.82 2.18
N ALA A 50 -5.14 11.52 1.00
CA ALA A 50 -6.57 11.61 0.75
C ALA A 50 -7.36 10.62 1.62
N THR A 51 -6.98 9.34 1.60
CA THR A 51 -7.66 8.29 2.39
C THR A 51 -7.59 8.57 3.89
N MET A 52 -6.43 9.00 4.40
CA MET A 52 -6.30 9.31 5.82
C MET A 52 -7.10 10.56 6.22
N ALA A 53 -7.13 11.58 5.36
CA ALA A 53 -7.94 12.77 5.61
C ALA A 53 -9.44 12.43 5.63
N GLU A 54 -9.91 11.60 4.69
CA GLU A 54 -11.29 11.11 4.62
C GLU A 54 -11.68 10.32 5.88
N LEU A 55 -10.75 9.53 6.44
CA LEU A 55 -10.96 8.82 7.69
C LEU A 55 -11.06 9.75 8.92
N GLY A 56 -10.72 11.03 8.79
CA GLY A 56 -10.81 12.04 9.85
C GLY A 56 -9.51 12.32 10.61
N TYR A 57 -8.36 11.89 10.08
CA TYR A 57 -7.05 12.25 10.63
C TYR A 57 -6.64 13.67 10.24
N ARG A 58 -5.79 14.31 11.05
CA ARG A 58 -5.13 15.56 10.66
C ARG A 58 -3.94 15.20 9.77
N VAL A 59 -3.97 15.60 8.50
CA VAL A 59 -2.93 15.25 7.53
C VAL A 59 -2.18 16.50 7.07
N ARG A 60 -0.84 16.45 7.07
CA ARG A 60 0.02 17.42 6.38
C ARG A 60 0.74 16.70 5.25
N SER A 61 0.59 17.23 4.03
CA SER A 61 1.28 16.70 2.86
C SER A 61 2.38 17.66 2.43
N PHE A 62 3.60 17.13 2.33
CA PHE A 62 4.79 17.90 1.98
C PHE A 62 5.24 17.54 0.57
N CYS A 63 5.43 18.58 -0.24
CA CYS A 63 5.95 18.48 -1.60
C CYS A 63 7.34 19.12 -1.64
N ILE A 64 8.33 18.40 -2.17
CA ILE A 64 9.69 18.92 -2.37
C ILE A 64 9.89 19.44 -3.80
N GLN A 65 8.97 19.14 -4.71
CA GLN A 65 9.00 19.57 -6.10
C GLN A 65 8.33 20.94 -6.26
N ASP A 66 8.57 21.60 -7.39
CA ASP A 66 7.92 22.88 -7.74
C ASP A 66 6.39 22.80 -7.78
N SER A 67 5.85 21.61 -8.03
CA SER A 67 4.41 21.34 -7.99
C SER A 67 4.14 19.90 -7.56
N PRO A 68 3.05 19.66 -6.80
CA PRO A 68 2.63 18.30 -6.46
C PRO A 68 2.43 17.38 -7.66
N ARG A 69 2.12 17.94 -8.84
CA ARG A 69 1.91 17.18 -10.09
C ARG A 69 3.22 16.76 -10.78
N ARG A 70 4.38 17.19 -10.29
CA ARG A 70 5.71 16.88 -10.88
C ARG A 70 6.38 15.67 -10.24
N ALA A 71 5.68 14.92 -9.39
CA ALA A 71 6.16 13.63 -8.94
C ALA A 71 6.30 12.66 -10.14
N HIS A 72 7.32 11.80 -10.13
CA HIS A 72 7.64 10.93 -11.27
C HIS A 72 6.50 9.99 -11.69
N SER A 73 5.52 9.75 -10.79
CA SER A 73 4.31 9.01 -11.11
C SER A 73 3.56 9.53 -12.34
N ILE A 74 3.68 10.81 -12.70
CA ILE A 74 3.07 11.37 -13.91
C ILE A 74 3.64 10.81 -15.22
N ALA A 75 4.85 10.23 -15.17
CA ALA A 75 5.51 9.65 -16.33
C ALA A 75 5.13 8.18 -16.57
N ALA A 76 4.28 7.59 -15.75
CA ALA A 76 3.79 6.23 -15.97
C ALA A 76 2.90 6.16 -17.22
N GLN A 77 3.11 5.15 -18.07
CA GLN A 77 2.45 5.04 -19.38
C GLN A 77 1.57 3.81 -19.53
N GLY A 78 2.07 2.63 -19.14
CA GLY A 78 1.42 1.34 -19.46
C GLY A 78 0.06 1.14 -18.79
N GLY A 79 0.03 1.12 -17.46
CA GLY A 79 -1.19 0.88 -16.70
C GLY A 79 -0.93 0.31 -15.31
N ILE A 80 -2.00 -0.17 -14.67
CA ILE A 80 -1.98 -0.82 -13.36
C ILE A 80 -2.58 -2.22 -13.53
N ASN A 81 -1.82 -3.26 -13.17
CA ASN A 81 -2.31 -4.63 -13.16
C ASN A 81 -3.30 -4.83 -12.00
N ALA A 82 -4.41 -5.51 -12.25
CA ALA A 82 -5.40 -5.84 -11.23
C ALA A 82 -6.12 -7.13 -11.61
N ALA A 83 -6.33 -8.01 -10.63
CA ALA A 83 -7.12 -9.22 -10.81
C ALA A 83 -8.61 -8.85 -10.88
N LYS A 84 -9.13 -8.61 -12.09
CA LYS A 84 -10.52 -8.13 -12.30
C LYS A 84 -11.48 -9.25 -12.68
N ASN A 85 -10.95 -10.35 -13.23
CA ASN A 85 -11.74 -11.49 -13.69
C ASN A 85 -12.92 -11.09 -14.59
N TYR A 86 -12.61 -10.49 -15.74
CA TYR A 86 -13.61 -10.30 -16.78
C TYR A 86 -14.16 -11.65 -17.23
N GLN A 87 -15.35 -11.64 -17.83
CA GLN A 87 -16.03 -12.87 -18.23
C GLN A 87 -15.11 -13.75 -19.09
N ASN A 88 -14.86 -14.96 -18.59
CA ASN A 88 -14.03 -16.00 -19.22
C ASN A 88 -12.50 -15.78 -19.19
N ASP A 89 -11.97 -14.81 -18.44
CA ASP A 89 -10.51 -14.66 -18.28
C ASP A 89 -9.92 -15.71 -17.32
N GLY A 90 -10.73 -16.22 -16.39
CA GLY A 90 -10.27 -17.12 -15.33
C GLY A 90 -9.19 -16.49 -14.44
N ASP A 91 -9.19 -15.16 -14.36
CA ASP A 91 -8.21 -14.40 -13.61
C ASP A 91 -8.49 -14.50 -12.10
N SER A 92 -7.43 -14.45 -11.30
CA SER A 92 -7.55 -14.59 -9.84
C SER A 92 -6.41 -13.88 -9.13
N ILE A 93 -6.68 -13.49 -7.88
CA ILE A 93 -5.67 -12.92 -6.98
C ILE A 93 -4.47 -13.87 -6.88
N PHE A 94 -4.72 -15.19 -6.78
CA PHE A 94 -3.65 -16.18 -6.72
C PHE A 94 -2.71 -16.10 -7.93
N ARG A 95 -3.24 -16.02 -9.15
CA ARG A 95 -2.42 -15.92 -10.37
C ARG A 95 -1.58 -14.64 -10.37
N LEU A 96 -2.18 -13.49 -10.06
CA LEU A 96 -1.47 -12.21 -9.97
C LEU A 96 -0.29 -12.29 -8.99
N PHE A 97 -0.49 -12.88 -7.80
CA PHE A 97 0.57 -13.01 -6.81
C PHE A 97 1.61 -14.06 -7.20
N TYR A 98 1.20 -15.20 -7.76
CA TYR A 98 2.12 -16.23 -8.25
C TYR A 98 3.09 -15.64 -9.30
N ASP A 99 2.57 -14.90 -10.28
CA ASP A 99 3.38 -14.25 -11.31
C ASP A 99 4.28 -13.15 -10.73
N THR A 100 3.83 -12.45 -9.69
CA THR A 100 4.62 -11.42 -8.98
C THR A 100 5.82 -12.05 -8.24
N ILE A 101 5.60 -13.17 -7.55
CA ILE A 101 6.65 -13.89 -6.82
C ILE A 101 7.68 -14.44 -7.80
N LYS A 102 7.21 -15.15 -8.83
CA LYS A 102 8.06 -15.70 -9.87
C LYS A 102 8.83 -14.60 -10.62
N GLY A 103 8.16 -13.51 -10.98
CA GLY A 103 8.77 -12.36 -11.66
C GLY A 103 9.77 -11.59 -10.79
N GLY A 104 9.62 -11.66 -9.46
CA GLY A 104 10.57 -11.14 -8.48
C GLY A 104 11.74 -12.08 -8.19
N ASP A 105 11.91 -13.16 -8.97
CA ASP A 105 12.98 -14.16 -8.82
C ASP A 105 12.99 -14.81 -7.42
N PHE A 106 11.83 -14.89 -6.74
CA PHE A 106 11.71 -15.39 -5.36
C PHE A 106 12.59 -14.63 -4.35
N ARG A 107 12.96 -13.38 -4.70
CA ARG A 107 13.76 -12.47 -3.87
C ARG A 107 12.94 -11.35 -3.28
N SER A 108 11.65 -11.32 -3.60
CA SER A 108 10.71 -10.43 -2.94
C SER A 108 10.64 -10.84 -1.47
N ARG A 109 10.48 -9.86 -0.57
CA ARG A 109 10.10 -10.16 0.82
C ARG A 109 8.65 -10.62 0.79
N GLU A 110 8.43 -11.87 0.37
CA GLU A 110 7.16 -12.62 0.34
C GLU A 110 6.71 -12.96 1.75
N ALA A 111 7.01 -12.03 2.64
CA ALA A 111 7.35 -12.30 3.99
C ALA A 111 6.10 -12.21 4.82
#